data_AF-A0A7W2T9M2-F1
#
_entry.id   AF-A0A7W2T9M2-F1
#
_cell.length_a   1.000
_cell.length_b   1.000
_cell.length_c   1.000
_cell.angle_alpha   90.00
_cell.angle_beta   90.00
_cell.angle_gamma   90.00
#
_symmetry.space_group_name_H-M   'P 1'
#
loop_
_entity.id
_entity.type
_entity.pdbx_description
1 polymer ?
#
loop_
_entity_poly.entity_id
_entity_poly.type
_entity_poly.pdbx_seq_one_letter_code
_entity_poly.pdbx_strand_id
1 'polypeptide(L)' 'MAESLISELKRRNVFKVGIAYLVLAWVVVKITSIAVPALHLPNWINTAVFFFGLIGFPFALFFAWAF' A
#
# COMPACT_ATOMS: atom_id res chain seq x y z
N MET A 1 -14.04 -25.14 17.43
CA MET A 1 -14.73 -23.84 17.60
C MET A 1 -13.72 -22.69 17.42
N ALA A 2 -13.08 -22.58 16.24
CA ALA A 2 -12.04 -21.58 15.98
C ALA A 2 -12.37 -20.74 14.74
N GLU A 3 -13.65 -20.35 14.59
CA GLU A 3 -14.13 -19.72 13.34
C GLU A 3 -14.40 -18.21 13.41
N SER A 4 -14.16 -17.49 14.51
CA SER A 4 -14.79 -16.15 14.63
C SER A 4 -13.93 -14.92 14.27
N LEU A 5 -12.59 -14.98 14.12
CA LEU A 5 -11.82 -13.75 13.81
C LEU A 5 -11.66 -13.49 12.31
N ILE A 6 -11.38 -14.55 11.52
CA ILE A 6 -11.20 -14.44 10.07
C ILE A 6 -12.55 -14.15 9.38
N SER A 7 -13.65 -14.69 9.92
CA SER A 7 -15.00 -14.47 9.39
C SER A 7 -15.53 -13.04 9.66
N GLU A 8 -15.20 -12.46 10.81
CA GLU A 8 -15.54 -11.05 11.12
C GLU A 8 -14.72 -10.04 10.31
N LEU A 9 -13.43 -10.32 10.05
CA LEU A 9 -12.60 -9.52 9.14
C LEU A 9 -13.08 -9.60 7.68
N LYS A 10 -13.63 -10.74 7.26
CA LYS A 10 -14.21 -10.95 5.93
C LYS A 10 -15.51 -10.16 5.71
N ARG A 11 -16.28 -9.87 6.78
CA ARG A 11 -17.57 -9.16 6.70
C ARG A 11 -17.44 -7.65 6.43
N ARG A 12 -16.27 -7.04 6.68
CA ARG A 12 -16.02 -5.59 6.52
C ARG A 12 -15.20 -5.19 5.28
N ASN A 13 -14.95 -6.08 4.32
CA ASN A 13 -14.15 -5.78 3.11
C ASN A 13 -12.71 -5.27 3.35
N VAL A 14 -12.17 -5.29 4.57
CA VAL A 14 -10.81 -4.81 4.90
C VAL A 14 -9.74 -5.52 4.06
N PHE A 15 -9.93 -6.82 3.77
CA PHE A 15 -9.06 -7.58 2.87
C PHE A 15 -9.03 -7.02 1.44
N LYS A 16 -10.17 -6.58 0.90
CA LYS A 16 -10.22 -5.97 -0.44
C LYS A 16 -9.42 -4.68 -0.48
N VAL A 17 -9.51 -3.86 0.57
CA VAL A 17 -8.77 -2.59 0.62
C VAL A 17 -7.28 -2.82 0.85
N GLY A 18 -6.91 -3.77 1.71
CA GLY A 18 -5.50 -4.17 1.90
C GLY A 18 -4.85 -4.65 0.60
N ILE A 19 -5.56 -5.49 -0.18
CA ILE A 19 -5.08 -5.96 -1.49
C ILE A 19 -5.02 -4.81 -2.50
N ALA A 20 -6.07 -3.98 -2.59
CA ALA A 20 -6.10 -2.83 -3.50
C ALA A 20 -4.96 -1.85 -3.20
N TYR A 21 -4.67 -1.62 -1.93
CA TYR A 21 -3.56 -0.77 -1.52
C TYR A 21 -2.21 -1.41 -1.86
N LEU A 22 -2.01 -2.70 -1.61
CA LEU A 22 -0.79 -3.42 -2.01
C LEU A 22 -0.53 -3.29 -3.51
N VAL A 23 -1.57 -3.45 -4.33
CA VAL A 23 -1.49 -3.26 -5.79
C VAL A 23 -1.13 -1.81 -6.13
N LEU A 24 -1.79 -0.82 -5.50
CA LEU A 24 -1.51 0.59 -5.74
C LEU A 24 -0.08 0.98 -5.35
N ALA A 25 0.37 0.59 -4.15
CA ALA A 25 1.71 0.84 -3.65
C ALA A 25 2.77 0.19 -4.55
N TRP A 26 2.53 -1.04 -4.98
CA TRP A 26 3.40 -1.72 -5.94
C TRP A 26 3.51 -0.96 -7.26
N VAL A 27 2.38 -0.49 -7.81
CA VAL A 27 2.34 0.31 -9.04
C VAL A 27 3.13 1.61 -8.88
N VAL A 28 2.94 2.35 -7.77
CA VAL A 28 3.67 3.59 -7.50
C VAL A 28 5.18 3.36 -7.43
N VAL A 29 5.63 2.33 -6.68
CA VAL A 29 7.05 1.96 -6.59
C VAL A 29 7.59 1.60 -7.97
N LYS A 30 6.81 0.90 -8.78
CA LYS A 30 7.24 0.46 -10.11
C LYS A 30 7.37 1.61 -11.09
N ILE A 31 6.39 2.52 -11.11
CA ILE A 31 6.44 3.76 -11.91
C ILE A 31 7.65 4.57 -11.50
N THR A 32 7.88 4.76 -10.20
CA THR A 32 9.01 5.53 -9.69
C THR A 32 10.36 4.93 -10.08
N SER A 33 10.49 3.60 -9.97
CA SER A 33 11.71 2.90 -10.39
C SER A 33 12.02 3.05 -11.89
N ILE A 34 11.02 3.38 -12.72
CA ILE A 34 11.20 3.65 -14.15
C ILE A 34 11.41 5.15 -14.39
N ALA A 35 10.65 6.01 -13.70
CA ALA A 35 10.70 7.46 -13.86
C ALA A 35 12.00 8.08 -13.32
N VAL A 36 12.53 7.59 -12.20
CA VAL A 36 13.79 8.07 -11.61
C VAL A 36 14.95 7.98 -12.60
N PRO A 37 15.27 6.80 -13.17
CA PRO A 37 16.34 6.72 -14.17
C PRO A 37 15.97 7.43 -15.48
N ALA A 38 14.71 7.40 -15.91
CA ALA A 38 14.28 8.09 -17.15
C ALA A 38 14.46 9.61 -17.09
N LEU A 39 14.28 10.21 -15.91
CA LEU A 39 14.43 11.64 -15.67
C LEU A 39 15.84 12.03 -15.16
N HIS A 40 16.78 11.08 -15.11
CA HIS A 40 18.12 11.26 -14.51
C HIS A 40 18.06 11.81 -13.07
N LEU A 41 17.03 11.42 -12.32
CA LEU A 41 16.84 11.85 -10.94
C LEU A 41 17.81 11.12 -10.01
N PRO A 42 18.18 11.74 -8.88
CA PRO A 42 18.99 11.08 -7.87
C PRO A 42 18.35 9.79 -7.33
N ASN A 43 19.17 8.77 -7.10
CA ASN A 43 18.71 7.46 -6.60
C ASN A 43 17.99 7.53 -5.24
N TRP A 44 18.26 8.56 -4.42
CA TRP A 44 17.58 8.75 -3.14
C TRP A 44 16.07 9.00 -3.29
N ILE A 45 15.61 9.47 -4.46
CA ILE A 45 14.18 9.70 -4.72
C ILE A 45 13.40 8.38 -4.66
N ASN A 46 13.97 7.28 -5.18
CA ASN A 46 13.32 5.98 -5.13
C ASN A 46 13.14 5.52 -3.66
N THR A 47 14.14 5.73 -2.81
CA THR A 47 14.07 5.44 -1.38
C THR A 47 13.03 6.33 -0.68
N ALA A 48 12.97 7.62 -0.99
CA ALA A 48 12.01 8.54 -0.41
C ALA A 48 10.56 8.14 -0.77
N VAL A 49 10.30 7.83 -2.04
CA VAL A 49 8.96 7.39 -2.48
C VAL A 49 8.58 6.06 -1.83
N PHE A 50 9.52 5.12 -1.70
CA PHE A 50 9.26 3.87 -0.99
C PHE A 50 8.90 4.12 0.48
N PHE A 51 9.60 5.06 1.14
CA PHE A 51 9.32 5.46 2.52
C PHE A 51 7.94 6.13 2.66
N PHE A 52 7.57 7.03 1.74
CA PHE A 52 6.24 7.63 1.70
C PHE A 52 5.14 6.59 1.45
N GLY A 53 5.38 5.60 0.57
CA GLY A 53 4.48 4.47 0.36
C GLY A 53 4.32 3.61 1.61
N LEU A 54 5.42 3.39 2.36
CA LEU A 54 5.41 2.63 3.61
C LEU A 54 4.64 3.36 4.72
N ILE A 55 4.79 4.69 4.81
CA ILE A 55 4.00 5.51 5.75
C ILE A 55 2.55 5.62 5.30
N GLY A 56 2.28 5.67 3.99
CA GLY A 56 0.92 5.68 3.46
C GLY A 56 0.13 4.39 3.75
N PHE A 57 0.82 3.26 3.95
CA PHE A 57 0.21 1.95 4.22
C PHE A 57 -0.63 1.93 5.51
N PRO A 58 -0.12 2.33 6.70
CA PRO A 58 -0.92 2.42 7.91
C PRO A 58 -2.05 3.46 7.79
N PHE A 59 -1.86 4.57 7.08
CA PHE A 59 -2.95 5.53 6.82
C PHE A 59 -4.06 4.90 5.98
N ALA A 60 -3.73 4.19 4.91
CA ALA A 60 -4.72 3.54 4.08
C ALA A 60 -5.46 2.42 4.81
N LEU A 61 -4.76 1.65 5.66
CA LEU A 61 -5.39 0.67 6.55
C LEU A 61 -6.32 1.33 7.57
N PHE A 62 -5.94 2.47 8.13
CA PHE A 62 -6.77 3.22 9.07
C PHE A 62 -8.05 3.76 8.41
N PHE A 63 -7.94 4.37 7.22
CA PHE A 63 -9.10 4.80 6.45
C PHE A 63 -9.99 3.64 6.01
N ALA A 64 -9.40 2.49 5.65
CA ALA A 64 -10.12 1.26 5.29
C ALA A 64 -10.85 0.58 6.45
N TRP A 65 -10.45 0.87 7.69
CA TRP A 65 -11.10 0.35 8.89
C TRP A 65 -12.22 1.29 9.38
N ALA A 66 -12.07 2.60 9.13
CA ALA A 66 -13.03 3.63 9.53
C ALA A 66 -14.22 3.79 8.57
N PHE A 67 -14.09 3.40 7.30
CA PHE A 67 -15.14 3.40 6.26
C PHE A 67 -15.54 1.98 5.87
#